data_AF-A0A842YIT1-F1
#
_entry.id   AF-A0A842YIT1-F1
#
_cell.length_a   1.000
_cell.length_b   1.000
_cell.length_c   1.000
_cell.angle_alpha   90.00
_cell.angle_beta   90.00
_cell.angle_gamma   90.00
#
_symmetry.space_group_name_H-M   'P 1'
#
loop_
_entity.id
_entity.type
_entity.pdbx_description
1 polymer ?
#
loop_
_entity_poly.entity_id
_entity_poly.type
_entity_poly.pdbx_seq_one_letter_code
_entity_poly.pdbx_strand_id
1 'polypeptide(L)'
;DDYPCVASCPVDAIKVESTTAVTVDREKCISCGACVKAGPGTVPYLHPRDKKANICDLCGGDPECVKVCQEAGYGALKLVHEKMSSSRKLFSRNPVAVAKKLAVKMFGEKGLEVIE
;
A
#
# COMPACT_ATOMS: atom_id res chain seq x y z
N ASP A 1 -10.04 0.48 5.78
CA ASP A 1 -9.82 0.29 7.22
C ASP A 1 -9.24 -1.08 7.59
N ASP A 2 -9.04 -2.02 6.65
CA ASP A 2 -8.69 -3.41 7.02
C ASP A 2 -7.18 -3.72 7.12
N TYR A 3 -6.28 -2.71 7.08
CA TYR A 3 -4.80 -2.81 7.08
C TYR A 3 -4.23 -4.25 7.15
N PRO A 4 -4.18 -5.01 6.02
CA PRO A 4 -3.88 -6.44 6.05
C PRO A 4 -2.48 -6.75 6.59
N CYS A 5 -1.55 -5.82 6.40
CA CYS A 5 -0.20 -5.90 6.96
C CYS A 5 -0.17 -5.89 8.49
N VAL A 6 -1.08 -5.16 9.14
CA VAL A 6 -1.20 -5.10 10.61
C VAL A 6 -1.75 -6.42 11.12
N ALA A 7 -2.88 -6.87 10.58
CA ALA A 7 -3.54 -8.11 10.99
C ALA A 7 -2.70 -9.38 10.74
N SER A 8 -1.76 -9.35 9.79
CA SER A 8 -0.89 -10.48 9.46
C SER A 8 0.39 -10.55 10.28
N CYS A 9 0.69 -9.54 11.10
CA CYS A 9 1.90 -9.53 11.91
C CYS A 9 1.71 -10.44 13.15
N PRO A 10 2.45 -11.55 13.29
CA PRO A 10 2.26 -12.48 14.42
C PRO A 10 2.84 -11.97 15.75
N VAL A 11 3.56 -10.84 15.72
CA VAL A 11 4.29 -10.28 16.87
C VAL A 11 3.91 -8.82 17.14
N ASP A 12 2.82 -8.35 16.53
CA ASP A 12 2.29 -6.98 16.70
C ASP A 12 3.34 -5.87 16.50
N ALA A 13 4.28 -6.10 15.58
CA ALA A 13 5.33 -5.13 15.26
C ALA A 13 4.83 -4.01 14.33
N ILE A 14 3.61 -4.10 13.79
CA ILE A 14 3.07 -3.14 12.83
C ILE A 14 1.83 -2.48 13.43
N LYS A 15 1.74 -1.15 13.39
CA LYS A 15 0.63 -0.38 13.96
C LYS A 15 0.16 0.71 13.01
N VAL A 16 -1.06 1.19 13.24
CA VAL A 16 -1.63 2.36 12.56
C VAL A 16 -1.63 3.53 13.53
N GLU A 17 -1.03 4.64 13.13
CA GLU A 17 -0.99 5.87 13.91
C GLU A 17 -2.26 6.71 13.70
N SER A 18 -2.45 7.73 14.52
CA SER A 18 -3.54 8.71 14.40
C SER A 18 -3.55 9.42 13.04
N THR A 19 -2.38 9.57 12.42
CA THR A 19 -2.20 10.14 11.07
C THR A 19 -2.58 9.18 9.94
N THR A 20 -3.11 7.99 10.25
CA THR A 20 -3.37 6.87 9.33
C THR A 20 -2.12 6.20 8.74
N ALA A 21 -0.93 6.68 9.14
CA ALA A 21 0.35 6.11 8.79
C ALA A 21 0.53 4.72 9.40
N VAL A 22 1.29 3.86 8.73
CA VAL A 22 1.65 2.54 9.24
C VAL A 22 3.08 2.59 9.72
N THR A 23 3.32 2.22 10.98
CA THR A 23 4.65 2.19 11.60
C THR A 23 5.09 0.76 11.84
N VAL A 24 6.42 0.53 11.85
CA VAL A 24 7.03 -0.78 12.14
C VAL A 24 8.04 -0.65 13.26
N ASP A 25 7.78 -1.37 14.35
CA ASP A 25 8.73 -1.59 15.43
C ASP A 25 9.82 -2.58 14.96
N ARG A 26 11.01 -2.04 14.69
CA ARG A 26 12.13 -2.84 14.17
C ARG A 26 12.68 -3.83 15.19
N GLU A 27 12.52 -3.55 16.48
CA GLU A 27 13.01 -4.43 17.55
C GLU A 27 12.14 -5.67 17.65
N LYS A 28 10.82 -5.50 17.57
CA LYS A 28 9.85 -6.61 17.57
C LYS A 28 9.79 -7.38 16.25
N CYS A 29 10.14 -6.75 15.14
CA CYS A 29 10.03 -7.38 13.83
C CYS A 29 10.93 -8.63 13.69
N ILE A 30 10.33 -9.81 13.51
CA ILE A 30 11.04 -11.10 13.33
C ILE A 30 11.37 -11.44 11.87
N SER A 31 11.21 -10.48 10.94
CA SER A 31 11.55 -10.66 9.52
C SER A 31 10.84 -11.83 8.81
N CYS A 32 9.64 -12.21 9.25
CA CYS A 32 8.89 -13.34 8.70
C CYS A 32 8.26 -13.09 7.30
N GLY A 33 8.12 -11.82 6.90
CA GLY A 33 7.58 -11.45 5.60
C GLY A 33 6.06 -11.65 5.42
N ALA A 34 5.32 -12.01 6.48
CA ALA A 34 3.87 -12.18 6.41
C ALA A 34 3.15 -10.90 5.90
N CYS A 35 3.58 -9.73 6.39
CA CYS A 35 3.03 -8.44 6.00
C CYS A 35 3.21 -8.12 4.50
N VAL A 36 4.30 -8.58 3.88
CA VAL A 36 4.58 -8.39 2.44
C VAL A 36 3.55 -9.15 1.59
N LYS A 37 3.14 -10.34 2.03
CA LYS A 37 2.21 -11.22 1.29
C LYS A 37 0.73 -10.93 1.57
N ALA A 38 0.43 -10.18 2.63
CA ALA A 38 -0.94 -9.99 3.10
C ALA A 38 -1.77 -9.06 2.20
N GLY A 39 -1.14 -8.09 1.54
CA GLY A 39 -1.82 -7.05 0.77
C GLY A 39 -1.67 -7.21 -0.75
N PRO A 40 -2.68 -6.81 -1.55
CA PRO A 40 -2.63 -6.92 -3.01
C PRO A 40 -1.59 -6.01 -3.68
N GLY A 41 -1.11 -4.99 -2.98
CA GLY A 41 -0.15 -4.01 -3.51
C GLY A 41 1.31 -4.25 -3.13
N THR A 42 1.63 -5.31 -2.36
CA THR A 42 3.02 -5.60 -1.90
C THR A 42 3.74 -4.35 -1.37
N VAL A 43 3.01 -3.52 -0.62
CA VAL A 43 3.50 -2.21 -0.16
C VAL A 43 4.60 -2.33 0.90
N PRO A 44 4.46 -3.19 1.93
CA PRO A 44 5.60 -3.49 2.80
C PRO A 44 6.62 -4.32 2.03
N TYR A 45 7.90 -4.06 2.27
CA TYR A 45 9.01 -4.86 1.74
C TYR A 45 10.05 -5.12 2.82
N LEU A 46 10.89 -6.13 2.64
CA LEU A 46 11.99 -6.40 3.57
C LEU A 46 13.24 -5.65 3.11
N HIS A 47 13.84 -4.88 4.02
CA HIS A 47 15.07 -4.16 3.72
C HIS A 47 16.22 -5.13 3.38
N PRO A 48 17.02 -4.87 2.33
CA PRO A 48 17.98 -5.86 1.83
C PRO A 48 19.06 -6.24 2.84
N ARG A 49 19.45 -5.32 3.74
CA ARG A 49 20.54 -5.49 4.71
C ARG A 49 20.14 -6.27 5.95
N ASP A 50 19.13 -5.79 6.67
CA ASP A 50 18.72 -6.31 7.99
C ASP A 50 17.41 -7.12 7.94
N LYS A 51 16.81 -7.25 6.75
CA LYS A 51 15.58 -8.03 6.49
C LYS A 51 14.36 -7.59 7.30
N LYS A 52 14.43 -6.45 7.99
CA LYS A 52 13.30 -5.88 8.74
C LYS A 52 12.27 -5.35 7.76
N ALA A 53 11.00 -5.46 8.12
CA ALA A 53 9.92 -4.90 7.32
C ALA A 53 10.02 -3.38 7.30
N ASN A 54 9.89 -2.81 6.11
CA ASN A 54 9.82 -1.38 5.84
C ASN A 54 8.51 -1.07 5.12
N ILE A 55 7.89 0.04 5.49
CA ILE A 55 6.72 0.63 4.84
C ILE A 55 6.81 2.15 5.01
N CYS A 56 6.14 2.90 4.13
CA CYS A 56 6.00 4.35 4.28
C CYS A 56 5.27 4.67 5.59
N ASP A 57 5.94 5.39 6.48
CA ASP A 57 5.43 5.92 7.75
C ASP A 57 4.81 7.31 7.61
N LEU A 58 4.60 7.74 6.36
CA LEU A 58 4.11 9.07 5.99
C LEU A 58 4.98 10.20 6.54
N CYS A 59 6.25 9.94 6.88
CA CYS A 59 7.14 10.88 7.58
C CYS A 59 6.45 11.53 8.79
N GLY A 60 5.70 10.73 9.57
CA GLY A 60 4.95 11.24 10.73
C GLY A 60 3.76 12.14 10.40
N GLY A 61 3.30 12.14 9.14
CA GLY A 61 2.22 13.00 8.65
C GLY A 61 2.69 14.20 7.82
N ASP A 62 4.01 14.43 7.73
CA ASP A 62 4.61 15.52 6.97
C ASP A 62 5.56 14.98 5.88
N PRO A 63 5.02 14.43 4.77
CA PRO A 63 5.79 13.67 3.80
C PRO A 63 6.80 14.51 3.01
N GLU A 64 8.09 14.20 3.19
CA GLU A 64 9.21 14.83 2.48
C GLU A 64 9.11 14.71 0.95
N CYS A 65 8.57 13.59 0.44
CA CYS A 65 8.39 13.40 -1.00
C CYS A 65 7.43 14.42 -1.62
N VAL A 66 6.45 14.93 -0.87
CA VAL A 66 5.53 15.98 -1.32
C VAL A 66 6.25 17.33 -1.36
N LYS A 67 7.04 17.64 -0.32
CA LYS A 67 7.81 18.88 -0.25
C LYS A 67 8.77 19.01 -1.42
N VAL A 68 9.61 17.99 -1.65
CA VAL A 68 10.57 17.97 -2.76
C VAL A 68 9.87 18.06 -4.12
N CYS A 69 8.70 17.41 -4.28
CA CYS A 69 7.93 17.50 -5.53
C CYS A 69 7.43 18.93 -5.83
N GLN A 70 7.07 19.67 -4.79
CA GLN A 70 6.64 21.07 -4.91
C GLN A 70 7.83 22.01 -5.12
N GLU A 71 8.92 21.83 -4.36
CA GLU A 71 10.15 22.61 -4.50
C GLU A 71 10.79 22.46 -5.89
N ALA A 72 10.75 21.25 -6.45
CA ALA A 72 11.23 20.97 -7.80
C ALA A 72 10.28 21.47 -8.91
N GLY A 73 9.09 21.99 -8.56
CA GLY A 73 8.14 22.57 -9.49
C GLY A 73 7.32 21.57 -10.32
N TYR A 74 7.35 20.27 -10.01
CA TYR A 74 6.58 19.26 -10.75
C TYR A 74 5.08 19.31 -10.43
N GLY A 75 4.72 19.59 -9.18
CA GLY A 75 3.32 19.65 -8.74
C GLY A 75 2.54 18.33 -8.88
N ALA A 76 3.22 17.19 -9.08
CA ALA A 76 2.60 15.88 -9.26
C ALA A 76 2.05 15.28 -7.95
N LEU A 77 2.60 15.69 -6.80
CA LEU A 77 2.21 15.22 -5.48
C LEU A 77 1.65 16.36 -4.64
N LYS A 78 0.58 16.08 -3.89
CA LYS A 78 -0.02 16.99 -2.92
C LYS A 78 -0.51 16.21 -1.71
N LEU A 79 -0.26 16.74 -0.51
CA LEU A 79 -0.85 16.21 0.71
C LEU A 79 -2.34 16.58 0.74
N VAL A 80 -3.20 15.57 0.86
CA VAL A 80 -4.66 15.73 0.95
C VAL A 80 -5.16 15.09 2.24
N HIS A 81 -5.99 15.82 2.97
CA HIS A 81 -6.61 15.36 4.21
C HIS A 81 -8.04 14.94 3.90
N GLU A 82 -8.19 13.69 3.49
CA GLU A 82 -9.49 13.11 3.12
C GLU A 82 -9.82 11.93 4.02
N LYS A 83 -11.12 11.77 4.31
CA LYS A 83 -11.64 10.57 4.96
C LYS A 83 -11.45 9.36 4.06
N MET A 84 -11.18 8.19 4.64
CA MET A 84 -11.05 6.96 3.87
C MET A 84 -12.36 6.64 3.16
N SER A 85 -12.32 6.67 1.82
CA SER A 85 -13.41 6.21 0.96
C SER A 85 -13.24 4.73 0.63
N SER A 86 -14.35 4.01 0.51
CA SER A 86 -14.40 2.61 0.08
C SER A 86 -13.74 2.41 -1.30
N SER A 87 -13.77 3.43 -2.15
CA SER A 87 -13.15 3.43 -3.48
C SER A 87 -11.62 3.26 -3.44
N ARG A 88 -10.93 3.63 -2.36
CA ARG A 88 -9.46 3.45 -2.27
C ARG A 88 -9.02 1.99 -2.38
N LYS A 89 -9.88 1.05 -1.95
CA LYS A 89 -9.63 -0.39 -2.09
C LYS A 89 -9.51 -0.81 -3.56
N LEU A 90 -10.22 -0.14 -4.48
CA LEU A 90 -10.15 -0.45 -5.91
C LEU A 90 -8.75 -0.19 -6.46
N PHE A 91 -8.16 0.96 -6.13
CA PHE A 91 -6.84 1.38 -6.63
C PHE A 91 -5.68 0.59 -6.03
N SER A 92 -5.87 -0.03 -4.87
CA SER A 92 -4.85 -0.87 -4.24
C SER A 92 -4.71 -2.28 -4.85
N ARG A 93 -5.54 -2.63 -5.83
CA ARG A 93 -5.51 -3.95 -6.49
C ARG A 93 -4.61 -3.91 -7.72
N ASN A 94 -4.07 -5.07 -8.08
CA ASN A 94 -3.33 -5.23 -9.32
C ASN A 94 -4.20 -4.75 -10.52
N PRO A 95 -3.72 -3.78 -11.33
CA PRO A 95 -4.52 -3.16 -12.39
C PRO A 95 -4.93 -4.16 -13.47
N VAL A 96 -4.08 -5.14 -13.78
CA VAL A 96 -4.39 -6.22 -14.73
C VAL A 96 -5.53 -7.09 -14.20
N ALA A 97 -5.51 -7.42 -12.91
CA ALA A 97 -6.59 -8.19 -12.28
C ALA A 97 -7.93 -7.41 -12.27
N VAL A 98 -7.88 -6.08 -12.11
CA VAL A 98 -9.06 -5.23 -12.19
C VAL A 98 -9.58 -5.14 -13.64
N ALA A 99 -8.68 -4.93 -14.60
CA ALA A 99 -9.01 -4.90 -16.03
C ALA A 99 -9.68 -6.21 -16.48
N LYS A 100 -9.14 -7.37 -16.07
CA LYS A 100 -9.73 -8.69 -16.38
C LYS A 100 -11.17 -8.82 -15.90
N LYS A 101 -11.44 -8.41 -14.66
CA LYS A 101 -12.79 -8.42 -14.12
C LYS A 101 -13.73 -7.47 -14.87
N LEU A 102 -13.24 -6.31 -15.25
CA LEU A 102 -14.01 -5.33 -16.03
C LEU A 102 -14.33 -5.85 -17.42
N ALA A 103 -13.36 -6.40 -18.15
CA ALA A 103 -13.58 -6.93 -19.49
C ALA A 103 -14.60 -8.07 -19.49
N VAL A 104 -14.50 -9.02 -18.55
CA VAL A 104 -15.51 -10.09 -18.43
C VAL A 104 -16.90 -9.51 -18.12
N LYS A 105 -16.97 -8.50 -17.23
CA LYS A 105 -18.24 -7.87 -16.88
C LYS A 105 -18.87 -7.08 -18.04
N MET A 106 -18.04 -6.50 -18.91
CA MET A 106 -18.49 -5.68 -20.05
C MET A 106 -18.78 -6.50 -21.31
N PHE A 107 -18.00 -7.55 -21.57
CA PHE A 107 -18.00 -8.29 -22.84
C PHE A 107 -18.33 -9.79 -22.68
N GLY A 108 -18.62 -10.26 -21.47
CA GLY A 108 -18.84 -11.69 -21.19
C GLY A 108 -17.55 -12.51 -21.34
N GLU A 109 -17.68 -13.77 -21.76
CA GLU A 109 -16.53 -14.69 -21.93
C GLU A 109 -15.50 -14.17 -22.94
N LYS A 110 -15.94 -13.41 -23.97
CA LYS A 110 -15.06 -12.76 -24.95
C LYS A 110 -14.09 -11.74 -24.34
N GLY A 111 -14.40 -11.23 -23.14
CA GLY A 111 -13.51 -10.31 -22.41
C GLY A 111 -12.19 -10.94 -21.98
N LEU A 112 -12.07 -12.28 -22.00
CA LEU A 112 -10.82 -12.97 -21.69
C LEU A 112 -9.79 -12.90 -22.83
N GLU A 113 -10.25 -12.69 -24.08
CA GLU A 113 -9.41 -12.67 -25.28
C GLU A 113 -8.67 -11.33 -25.48
N VAL A 114 -9.06 -10.27 -24.76
CA VAL A 114 -8.55 -8.90 -24.94
C VAL A 114 -7.49 -8.47 -23.90
N ILE A 115 -7.09 -9.35 -22.98
CA ILE A 115 -6.15 -9.03 -21.89
C ILE A 115 -5.05 -10.10 -21.76
N GLU A 116 -4.42 -10.42 -22.90
CA GLU A 116 -3.13 -11.14 -22.93
C GLU A 116 -1.97 -10.23 -22.52
#